data_AF-A0A7S9PYS4-F1
#
_entry.id   AF-A0A7S9PYS4-F1
#
_cell.length_a   1.000
_cell.length_b   1.000
_cell.length_c   1.000
_cell.angle_alpha   90.00
_cell.angle_beta   90.00
_cell.angle_gamma   90.00
#
_symmetry.space_group_name_H-M   'P 1'
#
loop_
_entity.id
_entity.type
_entity.pdbx_description
1 polymer ?
#
loop_
_entity_poly.entity_id
_entity_poly.type
_entity_poly.pdbx_seq_one_letter_code
_entity_poly.pdbx_strand_id
1 'polypeptide(L)' 'MRHLPIERITPEKLMEMLKKKGVKMSINQAKEILDLLYILAILEVEQVLKR' A
#
# COMPACT_ATOMS: atom_id res chain seq x y z
N MET A 1 19.17 1.53 8.66
CA MET A 1 17.87 0.98 8.17
C MET A 1 18.05 0.59 6.72
N ARG A 2 17.93 -0.70 6.36
CA ARG A 2 17.94 -1.11 4.95
C ARG A 2 16.76 -0.42 4.27
N HIS A 3 17.02 0.43 3.28
CA HIS A 3 15.99 0.91 2.37
C HIS A 3 15.55 -0.30 1.53
N LEU A 4 14.47 -0.96 1.95
CA LEU A 4 13.77 -1.90 1.08
C LEU A 4 13.15 -1.04 -0.03
N PRO A 5 13.54 -1.20 -1.30
CA PRO A 5 12.87 -0.53 -2.40
C PRO A 5 11.50 -1.20 -2.57
N ILE A 6 10.56 -0.88 -1.69
CA ILE A 6 9.16 -1.19 -1.91
C ILE A 6 8.78 -0.32 -3.11
N GLU A 7 8.64 -0.94 -4.28
CA GLU A 7 8.02 -0.27 -5.43
C GLU A 7 6.67 0.27 -4.95
N ARG A 8 6.61 1.59 -4.79
CA ARG A 8 5.41 2.24 -4.29
C ARG A 8 4.37 2.22 -5.38
N ILE A 9 3.32 1.43 -5.19
CA ILE A 9 2.10 1.53 -5.98
C ILE A 9 1.54 2.93 -5.77
N THR A 10 1.25 3.63 -6.87
CA THR A 10 0.59 4.95 -6.80
C THR A 10 -0.91 4.78 -6.61
N PRO A 11 -1.60 5.79 -6.04
CA PRO A 11 -3.06 5.75 -5.90
C PRO A 11 -3.80 5.49 -7.22
N GLU A 12 -3.33 6.08 -8.32
CA GLU A 12 -3.90 5.90 -9.66
C GLU A 12 -3.76 4.45 -10.13
N LYS A 13 -2.59 3.86 -9.87
CA LYS A 13 -2.33 2.46 -10.21
C LYS A 13 -3.23 1.51 -9.42
N LEU A 14 -3.41 1.77 -8.12
CA LEU A 14 -4.32 1.00 -7.28
C LEU A 14 -5.76 1.08 -7.81
N MET A 15 -6.21 2.29 -8.16
CA MET A 15 -7.53 2.50 -8.75
C MET A 15 -7.71 1.71 -10.05
N GLU A 16 -6.74 1.72 -10.95
CA GLU A 16 -6.78 0.94 -12.19
C GLU A 16 -6.87 -0.57 -11.92
N MET A 17 -6.08 -1.07 -10.98
CA MET A 17 -6.06 -2.49 -10.60
C MET A 17 -7.40 -2.93 -10.04
N LEU A 18 -7.99 -2.13 -9.16
CA LEU A 18 -9.24 -2.46 -8.47
C LEU A 18 -10.47 -2.23 -9.36
N LYS A 19 -10.41 -1.28 -10.29
CA LYS A 19 -11.43 -1.10 -11.33
C LYS A 19 -11.59 -2.36 -12.18
N LYS A 20 -10.49 -3.05 -12.52
CA LYS A 20 -10.54 -4.35 -13.24
C LYS A 20 -11.23 -5.47 -12.44
N LYS A 21 -11.38 -5.29 -11.13
CA LYS A 21 -12.06 -6.21 -10.22
C LYS A 21 -13.47 -5.74 -9.84
N GLY A 22 -13.99 -4.71 -10.52
CA GLY A 22 -15.32 -4.16 -10.25
C GLY A 22 -15.40 -3.21 -9.05
N VAL A 23 -14.26 -2.87 -8.44
CA VAL A 23 -14.21 -1.93 -7.31
C VAL A 23 -13.96 -0.53 -7.84
N LYS A 24 -14.91 0.37 -7.61
CA LYS A 24 -14.79 1.79 -7.95
C LYS A 24 -14.48 2.57 -6.67
N MET A 25 -13.45 3.40 -6.71
CA MET A 25 -13.06 4.26 -5.60
C MET A 25 -12.53 5.61 -6.09
N SER A 26 -12.53 6.59 -5.20
CA SER A 26 -11.92 7.90 -5.45
C SER A 26 -10.40 7.86 -5.22
N ILE A 27 -9.72 8.88 -5.72
CA ILE A 27 -8.28 9.06 -5.50
C ILE A 27 -7.94 9.22 -4.01
N ASN A 28 -8.83 9.85 -3.22
CA ASN A 28 -8.62 10.03 -1.78
C ASN A 28 -8.74 8.70 -1.03
N GLN A 29 -9.72 7.87 -1.39
CA GLN A 29 -9.85 6.53 -0.83
C GLN A 29 -8.62 5.67 -1.16
N ALA A 30 -8.12 5.75 -2.40
CA ALA A 30 -6.92 5.03 -2.79
C ALA A 30 -5.68 5.47 -2.00
N LYS A 31 -5.53 6.77 -1.70
CA LYS A 31 -4.46 7.30 -0.84
C LYS A 31 -4.56 6.75 0.58
N GLU A 32 -5.73 6.86 1.21
CA GLU A 32 -5.95 6.38 2.58
C GLU A 32 -5.69 4.88 2.72
N ILE A 33 -6.12 4.07 1.73
CA ILE A 33 -5.88 2.64 1.72
C ILE A 33 -4.39 2.33 1.59
N LEU A 34 -3.69 2.98 0.66
CA LEU A 34 -2.26 2.75 0.47
C LEU A 34 -1.45 3.12 1.72
N ASP A 35 -1.76 4.26 2.35
CA ASP A 35 -1.10 4.69 3.58
C ASP A 35 -1.26 3.66 4.69
N LEU A 36 -2.48 3.14 4.89
CA LEU A 36 -2.73 2.06 5.85
C LEU A 36 -1.92 0.80 5.52
N LEU A 37 -1.91 0.36 4.26
CA LEU A 37 -1.21 -0.85 3.84
C LEU A 37 0.31 -0.72 4.02
N TYR A 38 0.88 0.46 3.74
CA TYR A 38 2.31 0.70 3.97
C TYR A 38 2.66 0.70 5.46
N ILE A 39 1.82 1.29 6.32
CA ILE A 39 2.01 1.24 7.77
C ILE A 39 2.03 -0.21 8.25
N LEU A 40 1.04 -1.02 7.84
CA LEU A 40 0.99 -2.43 8.21
C LEU A 40 2.22 -3.19 7.71
N ALA A 41 2.64 -3.00 6.47
CA ALA A 41 3.83 -3.65 5.93
C ALA A 41 5.10 -3.30 6.73
N ILE A 42 5.27 -2.04 7.15
CA ILE A 42 6.39 -1.62 7.99
C ILE A 42 6.33 -2.32 9.35
N LEU A 43 5.15 -2.33 10.00
CA LEU A 43 4.96 -2.95 11.31
C LEU A 43 5.23 -4.46 11.28
N GLU A 44 4.77 -5.16 10.25
CA GLU A 44 5.03 -6.59 10.06
C GLU A 44 6.52 -6.88 9.90
N VAL A 45 7.22 -6.12 9.05
CA VAL A 45 8.66 -6.27 8.86
C VAL A 45 9.42 -5.96 10.15
N GLU A 46 9.05 -4.91 10.88
CA GLU A 46 9.64 -4.60 12.18
C GLU A 46 9.42 -5.73 13.20
N GLN A 47 8.23 -6.33 13.22
CA GLN A 47 7.92 -7.41 14.14
C GLN A 47 8.78 -8.65 13.84
N VAL A 48 8.98 -8.98 12.57
CA VAL A 48 9.88 -10.07 12.15
C VAL A 48 11.33 -9.76 12.52
N LEU A 49 11.80 -8.53 12.31
CA LEU A 49 13.20 -8.14 12.57
C LEU A 49 13.52 -7.96 14.07
N LYS A 50 12.52 -7.76 14.93
CA LYS A 50 12.69 -7.68 16.39
C LYS A 50 12.75 -9.06 17.07
N ARG A 51 12.40 -10.14 16.37
CA ARG A 51 12.62 -11.52 16.81
C ARG A 51 14.05 -11.95 16.51
#